data_AF-A0A815UTT3-F1
#
_entry.id   AF-A0A815UTT3-F1
#
_cell.length_a   1.000
_cell.length_b   1.000
_cell.length_c   1.000
_cell.angle_alpha   90.00
_cell.angle_beta   90.00
_cell.angle_gamma   90.00
#
_symmetry.space_group_name_H-M   'P 1'
#
loop_
_entity.id
_entity.type
_entity.pdbx_description
1 polymer ?
#
loop_
_entity_poly.entity_id
_entity_poly.type
_entity_poly.pdbx_seq_one_letter_code
_entity_poly.pdbx_strand_id
1 'polypeptide(L)'
;CSVRERYRSNDGQLYADDVIVFDAKPPFQIKGVTEWRRTWEQCLPYFPESFQVETRDMIINVSGDTAFAHWVSRFTGMPKDHPAGQTWMRATVGYKRQNGRWFIAHEHVSFPLNPETSQIVLTPDI
;
A
#
# COMPACT_ATOMS: atom_id res chain seq x y z
N CYS A 1 -15.54 -2.69 -4.98
CA CYS A 1 -15.05 -3.69 -4.02
C CYS A 1 -14.24 -2.96 -2.98
N SER A 2 -14.61 -3.10 -1.70
CA SER A 2 -13.94 -2.40 -0.60
C SER A 2 -12.53 -2.96 -0.38
N VAL A 3 -11.63 -2.16 0.18
CA VAL A 3 -10.26 -2.62 0.48
C VAL A 3 -10.27 -3.83 1.44
N ARG A 4 -11.19 -3.84 2.41
CA ARG A 4 -11.37 -4.96 3.35
C ARG A 4 -11.83 -6.24 2.67
N GLU A 5 -12.72 -6.16 1.68
CA GLU A 5 -13.13 -7.33 0.89
C GLU A 5 -11.96 -7.91 0.10
N ARG A 6 -11.16 -7.06 -0.57
CA ARG A 6 -9.98 -7.50 -1.32
C ARG A 6 -8.94 -8.16 -0.43
N TYR A 7 -8.78 -7.65 0.79
CA TYR A 7 -7.88 -8.24 1.78
C TYR A 7 -8.40 -9.63 2.18
N ARG A 8 -9.62 -9.70 2.74
CA ARG A 8 -10.26 -10.96 3.17
C ARG A 8 -10.35 -12.03 2.09
N SER A 9 -10.44 -11.66 0.81
CA SER A 9 -10.48 -12.63 -0.29
C SER A 9 -9.12 -13.18 -0.70
N ASN A 10 -8.01 -12.49 -0.38
CA ASN A 10 -6.68 -12.78 -0.93
C ASN A 10 -5.58 -12.92 0.13
N ASP A 11 -5.90 -12.86 1.43
CA ASP A 11 -5.06 -12.79 2.65
C ASP A 11 -3.63 -13.38 2.55
N GLY A 12 -2.79 -12.81 1.69
CA GLY A 12 -1.39 -13.15 1.42
C GLY A 12 -1.09 -14.26 0.42
N GLN A 13 -2.01 -14.59 -0.51
CA GLN A 13 -1.63 -15.28 -1.75
C GLN A 13 -0.97 -14.36 -2.79
N LEU A 14 -1.13 -13.04 -2.62
CA LEU A 14 -0.56 -12.05 -3.54
C LEU A 14 0.85 -11.61 -3.15
N TYR A 15 1.28 -11.88 -1.92
CA TYR A 15 2.61 -11.54 -1.42
C TYR A 15 3.49 -12.79 -1.41
N ALA A 16 4.77 -12.61 -1.67
CA ALA A 16 5.74 -13.67 -1.46
C ALA A 16 5.98 -13.90 0.04
N ASP A 17 6.30 -15.13 0.42
CA ASP A 17 6.53 -15.49 1.83
C ASP A 17 7.64 -14.64 2.47
N ASP A 18 8.64 -14.26 1.68
CA ASP A 18 9.82 -13.46 2.01
C ASP A 18 9.66 -11.96 1.69
N VAL A 19 8.43 -11.45 1.50
CA VAL A 19 8.20 -10.03 1.18
C VAL A 19 8.87 -9.10 2.18
N ILE A 20 9.46 -8.02 1.68
CA ILE A 20 9.86 -6.87 2.48
C ILE A 20 8.89 -5.72 2.24
N VAL A 21 8.32 -5.17 3.30
CA VAL A 21 7.43 -3.99 3.21
C VAL A 21 8.01 -2.81 3.98
N PHE A 22 8.08 -1.67 3.31
CA PHE A 22 8.28 -0.36 3.91
C PHE A 22 6.92 0.34 3.95
N ASP A 23 6.20 0.14 5.06
CA ASP A 23 4.92 0.81 5.27
C ASP A 23 5.16 2.22 5.82
N ALA A 24 4.19 3.11 5.61
CA ALA A 24 4.25 4.46 6.17
C ALA A 24 4.07 4.46 7.69
N LYS A 25 3.50 3.39 8.25
CA LYS A 25 3.38 3.18 9.70
C LYS A 25 4.59 2.37 10.21
N PRO A 26 5.12 2.68 11.41
CA PRO A 26 6.14 1.86 12.05
C PRO A 26 5.77 0.37 12.14
N PRO A 27 6.76 -0.54 12.05
CA PRO A 27 8.22 -0.30 12.09
C PRO A 27 8.83 0.14 10.74
N PHE A 28 10.12 0.51 10.74
CA PHE A 28 10.88 0.91 9.52
C PHE A 28 10.84 -0.13 8.40
N GLN A 29 10.76 -1.41 8.76
CA GLN A 29 10.70 -2.52 7.82
C GLN A 29 9.91 -3.66 8.44
N ILE A 30 9.04 -4.25 7.63
CA ILE A 30 8.30 -5.46 7.95
C ILE A 30 8.86 -6.57 7.06
N LYS A 31 9.14 -7.73 7.66
CA LYS A 31 9.78 -8.88 6.98
C LYS A 31 8.85 -10.08 7.03
N GLY A 32 8.52 -10.59 5.86
CA GLY A 32 7.72 -11.78 5.66
C GLY A 32 6.21 -11.52 5.69
N VAL A 33 5.48 -12.37 4.97
CA VAL A 33 4.04 -12.18 4.75
C VAL A 33 3.23 -12.28 6.05
N THR A 34 3.66 -13.10 7.01
CA THR A 34 2.98 -13.25 8.30
C THR A 34 2.97 -11.96 9.11
N GLU A 35 4.13 -11.31 9.25
CA GLU A 35 4.24 -10.05 9.99
C GLU A 35 3.57 -8.89 9.24
N TRP A 36 3.59 -8.92 7.90
CA TRP A 36 2.83 -7.98 7.10
C TRP A 36 1.32 -8.10 7.34
N ARG A 37 0.79 -9.34 7.32
CA ARG A 37 -0.63 -9.58 7.61
C ARG A 37 -1.03 -9.09 8.99
N ARG A 38 -0.21 -9.40 10.00
CA ARG A 38 -0.42 -8.93 11.37
C ARG A 38 -0.48 -7.41 11.45
N THR A 39 0.45 -6.73 10.77
CA THR A 39 0.50 -5.26 10.76
C THR A 39 -0.76 -4.69 10.13
N TRP A 40 -1.20 -5.26 9.01
CA TRP A 40 -2.42 -4.80 8.34
C TRP A 40 -3.67 -5.03 9.18
N GLU A 41 -3.81 -6.20 9.80
CA GLU A 41 -4.91 -6.53 10.72
C GLU A 41 -4.99 -5.55 11.90
N GLN A 42 -3.85 -5.13 12.44
CA GLN A 42 -3.77 -4.11 13.49
C GLN A 42 -4.13 -2.71 12.97
N CYS A 43 -3.99 -2.45 11.67
CA CYS A 43 -4.37 -1.17 11.06
C CYS A 43 -5.87 -1.09 10.76
N LEU A 44 -6.52 -2.22 10.46
CA LEU A 44 -7.93 -2.25 10.07
C LEU A 44 -8.87 -1.52 11.04
N PRO A 45 -8.73 -1.59 12.39
CA PRO A 45 -9.61 -0.85 13.30
C PRO A 45 -9.62 0.67 13.13
N TYR A 46 -8.58 1.27 12.51
CA TYR A 46 -8.50 2.72 12.27
C TYR A 46 -9.23 3.18 11.00
N PHE A 47 -9.86 2.25 10.26
CA PHE A 47 -10.60 2.53 9.04
C PHE A 47 -12.08 2.17 9.20
N PRO A 48 -12.99 2.85 8.48
CA PRO A 48 -14.39 2.45 8.44
C PRO A 48 -14.57 1.04 7.87
N GLU A 49 -15.79 0.51 8.03
CA GLU A 49 -16.15 -0.83 7.53
C GLU A 49 -16.03 -0.94 6.00
N SER A 50 -16.27 0.15 5.28
CA SER A 50 -16.08 0.19 3.83
C SER A 50 -15.39 1.49 3.44
N PHE A 51 -14.39 1.34 2.57
CA PHE A 51 -13.70 2.43 1.91
C PHE A 51 -13.10 1.93 0.60
N GLN A 52 -12.75 2.87 -0.25
CA GLN A 52 -12.20 2.64 -1.58
C GLN A 52 -10.83 3.29 -1.70
N VAL A 53 -10.15 3.03 -2.81
CA VAL A 53 -8.87 3.65 -3.15
C VAL A 53 -9.03 4.26 -4.53
N GLU A 54 -8.76 5.56 -4.63
CA GLU A 54 -8.48 6.22 -5.90
C GLU A 54 -7.00 6.07 -6.21
N THR A 55 -6.68 5.74 -7.46
CA THR A 55 -5.30 5.60 -7.95
C THR A 55 -5.12 6.49 -9.17
N ARG A 56 -3.99 7.19 -9.26
CA ARG A 56 -3.59 8.01 -10.41
C ARG A 56 -2.15 7.71 -10.82
N ASP A 57 -1.87 8.01 -12.09
CA ASP A 57 -0.52 7.97 -12.68
C ASP A 57 0.20 6.63 -12.48
N MET A 58 -0.57 5.53 -12.59
CA MET A 58 -0.01 4.19 -12.46
C MET A 58 0.81 3.85 -13.69
N ILE A 59 2.08 3.52 -13.46
CA ILE A 59 3.00 2.97 -14.45
C ILE A 59 3.41 1.57 -14.00
N ILE A 60 3.39 0.63 -14.94
CA ILE A 60 3.82 -0.76 -14.72
C ILE A 60 4.86 -1.09 -15.79
N ASN A 61 6.01 -1.61 -15.37
CA ASN A 61 7.07 -2.09 -16.24
C ASN A 61 7.32 -3.57 -15.94
N VAL A 62 7.36 -4.40 -16.99
CA VAL A 62 7.51 -5.85 -16.88
C VAL A 62 8.71 -6.30 -17.70
N SER A 63 9.55 -7.16 -17.11
CA SER A 63 10.68 -7.80 -17.79
C SER A 63 10.85 -9.23 -17.28
N GLY A 64 10.59 -10.21 -18.15
CA GLY A 64 10.68 -11.63 -17.82
C GLY A 64 9.78 -12.01 -16.64
N ASP A 65 10.40 -12.51 -15.57
CA ASP A 65 9.74 -12.92 -14.33
C ASP A 65 9.75 -11.83 -13.25
N THR A 66 10.03 -10.58 -13.62
CA THR A 66 10.03 -9.43 -12.72
C THR A 66 9.17 -8.30 -13.25
N ALA A 67 8.59 -7.53 -12.35
CA ALA A 67 7.92 -6.29 -12.69
C ALA A 67 8.09 -5.27 -11.56
N PHE A 68 7.96 -3.99 -11.89
CA PHE A 68 7.76 -2.96 -10.89
C PHE A 68 6.65 -2.02 -11.33
N ALA A 69 5.93 -1.47 -10.37
CA ALA A 69 4.89 -0.49 -10.58
C ALA A 69 5.03 0.65 -9.58
N HIS A 70 4.61 1.84 -9.97
CA HIS A 70 4.48 2.96 -9.07
C HIS A 70 3.26 3.80 -9.43
N TRP A 71 2.66 4.44 -8.42
CA TRP A 71 1.47 5.27 -8.56
C TRP A 71 1.30 6.19 -7.36
N VAL A 72 0.36 7.12 -7.46
CA VAL A 72 -0.18 7.86 -6.31
C VAL A 72 -1.60 7.39 -6.00
N SER A 73 -1.95 7.31 -4.73
CA SER A 73 -3.29 6.87 -4.31
C SER A 73 -3.80 7.64 -3.11
N ARG A 74 -5.13 7.69 -2.96
CA ARG A 74 -5.78 8.17 -1.75
C ARG A 74 -6.95 7.28 -1.38
N PHE A 75 -7.27 7.23 -0.10
CA PHE A 75 -8.50 6.59 0.34
C PHE A 75 -9.73 7.45 0.03
N THR A 76 -10.79 6.82 -0.47
CA THR A 76 -12.06 7.46 -0.81
C THR A 76 -13.24 6.71 -0.20
N GLY A 77 -14.43 7.30 -0.22
CA GLY A 77 -15.61 6.71 0.45
C GLY A 77 -15.51 6.69 1.98
N MET A 78 -14.64 7.54 2.54
CA MET A 78 -14.46 7.73 3.98
C MET A 78 -15.52 8.69 4.55
N PRO A 79 -15.84 8.64 5.86
CA PRO A 79 -16.59 9.69 6.53
C PRO A 79 -15.97 11.07 6.27
N LYS A 80 -16.82 12.10 6.28
CA LYS A 80 -16.35 13.49 6.15
C LYS A 80 -15.28 13.78 7.20
N ASP A 81 -14.20 14.45 6.79
CA ASP A 81 -13.06 14.85 7.62
C ASP A 81 -12.26 13.70 8.26
N HIS A 82 -12.48 12.44 7.85
CA HIS A 82 -11.69 11.31 8.33
C HIS A 82 -10.20 11.50 7.92
N PRO A 83 -9.23 11.46 8.85
CA PRO A 83 -7.83 11.80 8.57
C PRO A 83 -7.21 11.00 7.42
N ALA A 84 -7.50 9.70 7.35
CA ALA A 84 -6.97 8.83 6.29
C ALA A 84 -7.45 9.21 4.88
N GLY A 85 -8.58 9.90 4.75
CA GLY A 85 -9.10 10.37 3.46
C GLY A 85 -8.56 11.74 3.05
N GLN A 86 -7.77 12.40 3.90
CA GLN A 86 -7.28 13.77 3.66
C GLN A 86 -5.90 13.81 3.02
N THR A 87 -5.31 12.66 2.70
CA THR A 87 -3.92 12.59 2.23
C THR A 87 -3.74 11.68 1.02
N TRP A 88 -2.75 12.01 0.20
CA TRP A 88 -2.26 11.15 -0.87
C TRP A 88 -0.99 10.41 -0.45
N MET A 89 -0.90 9.15 -0.88
CA MET A 89 0.23 8.26 -0.69
C MET A 89 0.95 8.01 -2.02
N ARG A 90 2.25 7.79 -1.94
CA ARG A 90 3.05 7.24 -3.05
C ARG A 90 3.28 5.77 -2.79
N ALA A 91 3.12 4.95 -3.82
CA ALA A 91 3.40 3.53 -3.74
C ALA A 91 4.42 3.14 -4.81
N THR A 92 5.34 2.24 -4.44
CA THR A 92 6.20 1.50 -5.36
C THR A 92 6.13 0.03 -4.99
N VAL A 93 5.84 -0.83 -5.95
CA VAL A 93 5.66 -2.26 -5.73
C VAL A 93 6.50 -3.05 -6.72
N GLY A 94 7.34 -3.93 -6.20
CA GLY A 94 8.13 -4.89 -6.95
C GLY A 94 7.46 -6.25 -6.93
N TYR A 95 7.42 -6.91 -8.08
CA TYR A 95 6.79 -8.22 -8.27
C TYR A 95 7.80 -9.24 -8.80
N LYS A 96 7.60 -10.50 -8.41
CA LYS A 96 8.28 -11.67 -8.98
C LYS A 96 7.25 -12.70 -9.45
N ARG A 97 7.54 -13.36 -10.57
CA ARG A 97 6.72 -14.47 -11.07
C ARG A 97 7.35 -15.80 -10.66
N GLN A 98 6.57 -16.68 -10.05
CA GLN A 98 6.97 -18.04 -9.65
C GLN A 98 5.87 -19.01 -10.07
N ASN A 99 6.22 -20.08 -10.78
CA ASN A 99 5.28 -21.10 -11.26
C ASN A 99 4.06 -20.49 -12.00
N GLY A 100 4.31 -19.51 -12.86
CA GLY A 100 3.26 -18.83 -13.64
C GLY A 100 2.38 -17.85 -12.86
N ARG A 101 2.64 -17.63 -11.57
CA ARG A 101 1.88 -16.71 -10.70
C ARG A 101 2.74 -15.53 -10.27
N TRP A 102 2.16 -14.33 -10.25
CA TRP A 102 2.81 -13.12 -9.78
C TRP A 102 2.62 -12.94 -8.27
N PHE A 103 3.68 -12.51 -7.61
CA PHE A 103 3.71 -12.20 -6.19
C PHE A 103 4.37 -10.85 -5.98
N ILE A 104 3.85 -10.06 -5.04
CA ILE A 104 4.49 -8.87 -4.49
C ILE A 104 5.71 -9.33 -3.69
N ALA A 105 6.90 -8.97 -4.16
CA ALA A 105 8.18 -9.25 -3.52
C ALA A 105 8.64 -8.09 -2.63
N HIS A 106 8.24 -6.86 -2.99
CA HIS A 106 8.51 -5.66 -2.21
C HIS A 106 7.38 -4.64 -2.37
N GLU A 107 7.04 -3.95 -1.30
CA GLU A 107 6.14 -2.81 -1.32
C GLU A 107 6.71 -1.67 -0.48
N HIS A 108 6.63 -0.45 -1.01
CA HIS A 108 7.00 0.76 -0.32
C HIS A 108 5.89 1.78 -0.46
N VAL A 109 5.31 2.17 0.68
CA VAL A 109 4.29 3.21 0.80
C VAL A 109 4.86 4.36 1.61
N SER A 110 4.68 5.59 1.14
CA SER A 110 5.19 6.77 1.84
C SER A 110 4.36 8.03 1.58
N PHE A 111 4.49 8.97 2.51
CA PHE A 111 4.01 10.34 2.37
C PHE A 111 5.20 11.26 2.08
N PRO A 112 5.04 12.30 1.25
CA PRO A 112 6.00 13.40 1.24
C PRO A 112 5.98 14.12 2.59
N LEU A 113 7.13 14.64 3.01
CA LEU A 113 7.30 15.38 4.26
C LEU A 113 7.93 16.75 3.98
N ASN A 114 7.43 17.80 4.64
CA ASN A 114 8.09 19.10 4.67
C ASN A 114 9.32 19.01 5.60
N PRO A 115 10.54 19.24 5.10
CA PRO A 115 11.76 19.08 5.89
C PRO A 115 11.94 20.14 7.00
N GLU A 116 11.28 21.30 6.90
CA GLU A 116 11.36 22.36 7.90
C GLU A 116 10.43 22.07 9.08
N THR A 117 9.20 21.60 8.80
CA THR A 117 8.18 21.39 9.83
C THR A 117 8.10 19.95 10.33
N SER A 118 8.75 19.01 9.63
CA SER A 118 8.61 17.57 9.85
C SER A 118 7.15 17.07 9.76
N GLN A 119 6.30 17.78 9.02
CA GLN A 119 4.90 17.41 8.81
C GLN A 119 4.71 16.75 7.45
N ILE A 120 3.76 15.80 7.38
CA ILE A 120 3.34 15.20 6.12
C ILE A 120 2.67 16.22 5.21
N VAL A 121 2.90 16.13 3.90
CA VAL A 121 2.19 16.91 2.90
C VAL A 121 0.93 16.16 2.51
N LEU A 122 -0.23 16.79 2.71
CA LEU A 122 -1.54 16.15 2.55
C LEU A 122 -2.04 16.16 1.10
N THR A 123 -1.85 17.28 0.41
CA THR A 123 -2.30 17.47 -0.97
C THR A 123 -1.10 17.52 -1.90
N PRO A 124 -1.13 16.75 -2.99
CA PRO A 124 -0.04 16.77 -3.94
C PRO A 124 -0.27 17.90 -4.96
N ASP A 125 0.82 18.54 -5.40
CA ASP A 125 0.82 19.50 -6.51
C ASP A 125 0.93 18.73 -7.84
N ILE A 126 -0.14 18.03 -8.24
CA ILE A 126 -0.20 17.22 -9.49
C ILE A 126 -1.30 17.72 -10.41
#